data_AF-A0A1M5WFF2-F1
#
_entry.id   AF-A0A1M5WFF2-F1
#
_cell.length_a   1.000
_cell.length_b   1.000
_cell.length_c   1.000
_cell.angle_alpha   90.00
_cell.angle_beta   90.00
_cell.angle_gamma   90.00
#
_symmetry.space_group_name_H-M   'P 1'
#
loop_
_entity.id
_entity.type
_entity.pdbx_description
1 polymer ?
#
loop_
_entity_poly.entity_id
_entity_poly.type
_entity_poly.pdbx_seq_one_letter_code
_entity_poly.pdbx_strand_id
1 'polypeptide(L)'
;MSKIGIKAERNAGQTGQERVPPQQLDLSEEEKSKDAFFVQIAEIAEAMIARHGRDFAIGAFVLSAKFLAEGKPLIDRNNGGGETVSPVKSV
;
A
#
# COMPACT_ATOMS: atom_id res chain seq x y z
N MET A 1 26.41 -65.65 0.33
CA MET A 1 25.01 -65.34 0.68
C MET A 1 24.68 -63.95 0.11
N SER A 2 24.16 -63.88 -1.11
CA SER A 2 23.76 -62.62 -1.75
C SER A 2 22.24 -62.50 -1.70
N LYS A 3 21.72 -61.55 -0.94
CA LYS A 3 20.29 -61.24 -0.88
C LYS A 3 20.01 -60.01 -1.74
N ILE A 4 19.23 -60.26 -2.79
CA ILE A 4 18.17 -59.45 -3.43
C ILE A 4 18.08 -57.95 -3.05
N GLY A 5 17.92 -57.12 -4.09
CA GLY A 5 17.49 -55.72 -3.95
C GLY A 5 17.13 -55.06 -5.29
N ILE A 6 15.94 -55.40 -5.82
CA ILE A 6 15.00 -54.52 -6.55
C ILE A 6 15.47 -53.81 -7.84
N LYS A 7 14.95 -54.29 -8.97
CA LYS A 7 14.66 -53.49 -10.17
C LYS A 7 13.27 -52.84 -10.00
N ALA A 8 13.16 -51.52 -10.15
CA ALA A 8 11.94 -50.81 -10.57
C ALA A 8 12.36 -49.37 -10.90
N GLU A 9 12.50 -49.00 -12.17
CA GLU A 9 11.46 -48.46 -13.05
C GLU A 9 11.74 -46.98 -13.31
N ARG A 10 11.90 -46.71 -14.61
CA ARG A 10 12.02 -45.43 -15.25
C ARG A 10 10.89 -44.51 -14.79
N ASN A 11 11.22 -43.38 -14.16
CA ASN A 11 10.36 -42.20 -14.21
C ASN A 11 10.96 -41.23 -15.25
N ALA A 12 10.61 -41.49 -16.51
CA ALA A 12 10.61 -40.48 -17.55
C ALA A 12 9.33 -39.67 -17.35
N GLY A 13 9.46 -38.44 -16.85
CA GLY A 13 8.28 -37.61 -16.64
C GLY A 13 8.49 -36.44 -15.70
N GLN A 14 9.41 -35.53 -16.01
CA GLN A 14 9.17 -34.11 -15.79
C GLN A 14 10.08 -33.31 -16.72
N THR A 15 9.51 -33.11 -17.91
CA THR A 15 9.75 -32.00 -18.83
C THR A 15 10.26 -30.77 -18.11
N GLY A 16 11.35 -30.22 -18.62
CA GLY A 16 11.90 -28.94 -18.18
C GLY A 16 10.81 -27.90 -18.06
N GLN A 17 10.49 -27.54 -16.82
CA GLN A 17 10.06 -26.18 -16.56
C GLN A 17 11.29 -25.34 -16.87
N GLU A 18 11.30 -24.78 -18.08
CA GLU A 18 12.05 -23.57 -18.37
C GLU A 18 11.74 -22.62 -17.21
N ARG A 19 12.71 -22.45 -16.31
CA ARG A 19 12.62 -21.46 -15.25
C ARG A 19 12.54 -20.15 -15.99
N VAL A 20 11.33 -19.66 -16.23
CA VAL A 20 11.11 -18.30 -16.66
C VAL A 20 11.92 -17.46 -15.67
N PRO A 21 12.99 -16.77 -16.11
CA PRO A 21 13.70 -15.87 -15.22
C PRO A 21 12.65 -14.94 -14.62
N PRO A 22 12.79 -14.52 -13.34
CA PRO A 22 11.87 -13.55 -12.77
C PRO A 22 11.78 -12.41 -13.78
N GLN A 23 10.61 -12.29 -14.42
CA GLN A 23 10.34 -11.24 -15.37
C GLN A 23 10.43 -9.99 -14.51
N GLN A 24 11.58 -9.36 -14.53
CA GLN A 24 11.80 -8.08 -13.91
C GLN A 24 10.84 -7.19 -14.67
N LEU A 25 9.66 -6.97 -14.09
CA LEU A 25 8.68 -6.03 -14.60
C LEU A 25 9.41 -4.70 -14.54
N ASP A 26 9.99 -4.28 -15.66
CA ASP A 26 10.57 -2.97 -15.82
C ASP A 26 9.40 -1.99 -15.72
N LEU A 27 9.07 -1.64 -14.48
CA LEU A 27 8.06 -0.64 -14.18
C LEU A 27 8.53 0.64 -14.86
N SER A 28 7.63 1.19 -15.66
CA SER A 28 7.80 2.53 -16.23
C SER A 28 8.06 3.54 -15.11
N GLU A 29 8.70 4.66 -15.44
CA GLU A 29 8.93 5.73 -14.47
C GLU A 29 7.61 6.24 -13.86
N GLU A 30 6.53 6.22 -14.63
CA GLU A 30 5.18 6.55 -14.16
C GLU A 30 4.68 5.54 -13.12
N GLU A 31 4.86 4.24 -13.35
CA GLU A 31 4.46 3.20 -12.40
C GLU A 31 5.27 3.27 -11.11
N LYS A 32 6.57 3.53 -11.20
CA LYS A 32 7.43 3.74 -10.02
C LYS A 32 6.98 4.96 -9.21
N SER A 33 6.60 6.05 -9.89
CA SER A 33 6.06 7.25 -9.25
C SER A 33 4.76 6.95 -8.52
N LYS A 34 3.83 6.21 -9.15
CA LYS A 34 2.55 5.80 -8.53
C LYS A 34 2.79 4.89 -7.32
N ASP A 35 3.69 3.92 -7.43
CA ASP A 35 4.04 3.00 -6.35
C ASP A 35 4.59 3.77 -5.12
N ALA A 36 5.45 4.76 -5.33
CA ALA A 36 5.97 5.60 -4.25
C ALA A 36 4.87 6.35 -3.48
N PHE A 37 3.76 6.73 -4.12
CA PHE A 37 2.61 7.30 -3.42
C PHE A 37 1.83 6.24 -2.64
N PHE A 38 1.68 5.02 -3.16
CA PHE A 38 1.03 3.93 -2.44
C PHE A 38 1.80 3.57 -1.16
N VAL A 39 3.14 3.55 -1.22
CA VAL A 39 4.00 3.33 -0.05
C VAL A 39 3.75 4.41 1.01
N GLN A 40 3.78 5.69 0.63
CA GLN A 40 3.52 6.79 1.56
C GLN A 40 2.12 6.72 2.19
N ILE A 41 1.10 6.38 1.40
CA ILE A 41 -0.27 6.20 1.91
C ILE A 41 -0.31 5.05 2.94
N ALA A 42 0.39 3.95 2.68
CA ALA A 42 0.47 2.82 3.61
C ALA A 42 1.16 3.20 4.93
N GLU A 43 2.27 3.92 4.87
CA GLU A 43 2.99 4.40 6.07
C GLU A 43 2.10 5.31 6.93
N ILE A 44 1.35 6.22 6.30
CA ILE A 44 0.39 7.08 6.99
C ILE A 44 -0.74 6.25 7.62
N ALA A 45 -1.27 5.26 6.89
CA ALA A 45 -2.30 4.37 7.38
C ALA A 45 -1.85 3.63 8.66
N GLU A 46 -0.65 3.04 8.63
CA GLU A 46 -0.05 2.37 9.80
C GLU A 46 0.12 3.33 10.98
N ALA A 47 0.60 4.55 10.74
CA ALA A 47 0.72 5.57 11.79
C ALA A 47 -0.63 5.96 12.41
N MET A 48 -1.69 6.03 11.60
CA MET A 48 -3.05 6.32 12.08
C MET A 48 -3.63 5.13 12.86
N ILE A 49 -3.43 3.90 12.37
CA ILE A 49 -3.87 2.67 13.04
C ILE A 49 -3.20 2.55 14.40
N ALA A 50 -1.89 2.77 14.48
CA ALA A 50 -1.13 2.67 15.72
C ALA A 50 -1.58 3.67 16.81
N ARG A 51 -2.05 4.86 16.41
CA ARG A 51 -2.43 5.94 17.35
C ARG A 51 -3.93 5.98 17.67
N HIS A 52 -4.78 5.64 16.72
CA HIS A 52 -6.22 5.90 16.79
C HIS A 52 -7.08 4.69 16.41
N GLY A 53 -6.47 3.59 15.97
CA GLY A 53 -7.16 2.38 15.55
C GLY A 53 -7.57 2.37 14.08
N ARG A 54 -7.98 1.17 13.64
CA ARG A 54 -8.24 0.89 12.22
C ARG A 54 -9.47 1.59 11.67
N ASP A 55 -10.54 1.68 12.46
CA ASP A 55 -11.79 2.32 12.03
C ASP A 55 -11.58 3.80 11.72
N PHE A 56 -10.77 4.48 12.54
CA PHE A 56 -10.39 5.87 12.30
C PHE A 56 -9.61 6.03 10.99
N ALA A 57 -8.59 5.20 10.77
CA ALA A 57 -7.77 5.26 9.55
C ALA A 57 -8.62 5.08 8.28
N ILE A 58 -9.49 4.07 8.28
CA ILE A 58 -10.42 3.82 7.16
C ILE A 58 -11.34 5.02 6.94
N GLY A 59 -11.99 5.52 8.00
CA GLY A 59 -12.93 6.64 7.90
C GLY A 59 -12.28 7.91 7.35
N ALA A 60 -11.05 8.21 7.76
CA ALA A 60 -10.29 9.34 7.27
C ALA A 60 -9.96 9.22 5.78
N PHE A 61 -9.48 8.06 5.29
CA PHE A 61 -9.23 7.87 3.85
C PHE A 61 -10.50 7.95 3.01
N VAL A 62 -11.61 7.39 3.49
CA VAL A 62 -12.92 7.51 2.81
C VAL A 62 -13.34 8.96 2.70
N LEU A 63 -13.17 9.75 3.77
CA LEU A 63 -13.50 11.17 3.76
C LEU A 63 -12.60 11.96 2.80
N SER A 64 -11.29 11.70 2.80
CA SER A 64 -10.35 12.32 1.85
C SER A 64 -10.70 11.98 0.40
N ALA A 65 -11.02 10.72 0.11
CA ALA A 65 -11.44 10.29 -1.22
C ALA A 65 -12.73 10.99 -1.67
N LYS A 66 -13.70 11.18 -0.75
CA LYS A 66 -14.92 11.95 -1.02
C LYS A 66 -14.60 13.39 -1.41
N PHE A 67 -13.75 14.07 -0.65
CA PHE A 67 -13.40 15.47 -0.94
C PHE A 67 -12.69 15.60 -2.28
N LEU A 68 -11.81 14.65 -2.60
CA LEU A 68 -11.15 14.56 -3.89
C LEU A 68 -12.16 14.39 -5.03
N ALA A 69 -13.14 13.49 -4.88
CA ALA A 69 -14.19 13.26 -5.87
C ALA A 69 -15.11 14.49 -6.05
N GLU A 70 -15.34 15.25 -4.98
CA GLU A 70 -16.11 16.49 -5.00
C GLU A 70 -15.31 17.69 -5.56
N GLY A 71 -14.03 17.51 -5.89
CA GLY A 71 -13.15 18.60 -6.36
C GLY A 71 -12.84 19.65 -5.28
N LYS A 72 -13.03 19.31 -4.00
CA LYS A 72 -12.75 20.21 -2.88
C LYS A 72 -11.27 20.19 -2.53
N PRO A 73 -10.69 21.34 -2.12
CA PRO A 73 -9.32 21.36 -1.63
C PRO A 73 -9.20 20.54 -0.35
N LEU A 74 -8.26 19.58 -0.33
CA LEU A 74 -7.93 18.79 0.86
C LEU A 74 -7.14 19.58 1.91
N ILE A 75 -6.48 20.63 1.45
CA ILE A 75 -5.71 21.58 2.25
C ILE A 75 -6.32 22.94 2.01
N ASP A 76 -7.20 23.33 2.92
CA ASP A 76 -7.67 24.70 2.97
C ASP A 76 -6.65 25.50 3.78
N ARG A 77 -5.73 26.16 3.09
CA ARG A 77 -4.61 26.91 3.69
C ARG A 77 -5.10 28.08 4.59
N ASN A 78 -6.38 28.43 4.50
CA ASN A 78 -7.04 29.39 5.38
C ASN A 78 -7.66 28.75 6.65
N ASN A 79 -7.85 27.43 6.67
CA ASN A 79 -8.31 26.66 7.82
C ASN A 79 -7.15 25.88 8.45
N GLY A 80 -5.99 26.54 8.58
CA GLY A 80 -4.98 26.09 9.53
C GLY A 80 -5.64 26.03 10.91
N GLY A 81 -5.71 24.83 11.50
CA GLY A 81 -6.19 24.61 12.87
C GLY A 81 -5.30 25.25 13.94
N GLY A 82 -4.92 26.51 13.75
CA GLY A 82 -4.11 27.34 14.62
C GLY A 82 -4.64 28.79 14.59
N GLU A 83 -5.40 29.12 15.63
CA GLU A 83 -5.64 30.45 16.19
C GLU A 83 -6.18 31.59 15.29
N THR A 84 -7.39 32.06 15.63
CA THR A 84 -7.51 33.43 16.15
C THR A 84 -8.53 33.44 17.28
N VAL A 85 -8.06 33.56 18.53
CA VAL A 85 -8.88 34.15 19.60
C VAL A 85 -9.32 35.54 19.14
N SER A 86 -10.61 35.72 18.90
CA SER A 86 -11.17 37.04 18.60
C SER A 86 -10.79 38.00 19.73
N PRO A 87 -10.23 39.20 19.44
CA PRO A 87 -10.06 40.20 20.47
C PRO A 87 -11.45 40.61 20.96
N VAL A 88 -11.69 40.41 22.26
CA VAL A 88 -12.86 40.95 22.96
C VAL A 88 -12.95 42.44 22.61
N LYS A 89 -14.02 42.81 21.90
CA LYS A 89 -14.35 44.20 21.65
C LYS A 89 -14.71 44.82 23.01
N SER A 90 -13.75 45.52 23.60
CA SER A 90 -14.03 46.44 24.70
C SER A 90 -14.92 47.55 24.16
N VAL A 91 -16.16 47.60 24.62
CA VAL A 91 -17.08 48.74 24.56
C VAL A 91 -17.65 48.97 25.95
#